data_AF-A0A2I0TJR9-F1
#
_entry.id   AF-A0A2I0TJR9-F1
#
_cell.length_a   1.000
_cell.length_b   1.000
_cell.length_c   1.000
_cell.angle_alpha   90.00
_cell.angle_beta   90.00
_cell.angle_gamma   90.00
#
_symmetry.space_group_name_H-M   'P 1'
#
loop_
_entity.id
_entity.type
_entity.pdbx_description
1 polymer ?
#
loop_
_entity_poly.entity_id
_entity_poly.type
_entity_poly.pdbx_seq_one_letter_code
_entity_poly.pdbx_strand_id
1 'polypeptide(L)'
;MLKLGAKLLLLIFVQEHHLQRAISAQQVYGEKRDNMVIPVPEAESNIAYYESIYPGEFKMPKQLIHIQLSLQEAKLLLKEDDELIREVYEYWIKKRKNCRGPSLIPAVKQEKRDGSSTNDPYVAFRRRTEKMQTRKNRKNDEASYEKMLKLRRDLSRAVTILEMIKRREKSKRELLHLTLEIMEKRYNLGDYSGEIMSEVMAQRQPIKPTYAIPIIPVTNSSPFKHQEAMELKEYKVKDKLGHEKY
;
A
#
# COMPACT_ATOMS: atom_id res chain seq x y z
N MET A 1 -24.36 -54.87 13.90
CA MET A 1 -23.61 -53.73 14.46
C MET A 1 -22.10 -53.91 14.31
N LEU A 2 -21.48 -55.00 14.81
CA LEU A 2 -20.01 -55.21 14.76
C LEU A 2 -19.38 -55.30 13.35
N LYS A 3 -20.09 -55.85 12.35
CA LYS A 3 -19.58 -55.97 10.96
C LYS A 3 -19.49 -54.64 10.20
N LEU A 4 -20.25 -53.62 10.60
CA LEU A 4 -20.21 -52.30 9.96
C LEU A 4 -19.00 -51.49 10.45
N GLY A 5 -18.66 -51.60 11.74
CA GLY A 5 -17.51 -50.91 12.34
C GLY A 5 -16.17 -51.37 11.77
N ALA A 6 -15.99 -52.68 11.54
CA ALA A 6 -14.76 -53.21 10.93
C ALA A 6 -14.57 -52.77 9.46
N LYS A 7 -15.68 -52.64 8.71
CA LYS A 7 -15.65 -52.20 7.31
C LYS A 7 -15.39 -50.70 7.17
N LEU A 8 -15.88 -49.90 8.13
CA LEU A 8 -15.60 -48.46 8.21
C LEU A 8 -14.14 -48.19 8.61
N LEU A 9 -13.58 -48.97 9.55
CA LEU A 9 -12.16 -48.89 9.90
C LEU A 9 -11.26 -49.25 8.70
N LEU A 10 -11.61 -50.30 7.95
CA LEU A 10 -10.82 -50.72 6.77
C LEU A 10 -10.86 -49.68 5.64
N LEU A 11 -12.00 -49.00 5.46
CA LEU A 11 -12.16 -47.92 4.48
C LEU A 11 -11.37 -46.65 4.84
N ILE A 12 -11.36 -46.27 6.12
CA ILE A 12 -10.55 -45.14 6.62
C ILE A 12 -9.05 -45.46 6.50
N PHE A 13 -8.65 -46.71 6.82
CA PHE A 13 -7.26 -47.11 6.77
C PHE A 13 -6.69 -47.14 5.34
N VAL A 14 -7.49 -47.52 4.33
CA VAL A 14 -7.06 -47.52 2.92
C VAL A 14 -7.02 -46.11 2.30
N GLN A 15 -7.84 -45.18 2.78
CA GLN A 15 -7.88 -43.81 2.26
C GLN A 15 -6.68 -42.96 2.73
N GLU A 16 -6.06 -43.31 3.86
CA GLU A 16 -4.93 -42.58 4.44
C GLU A 16 -3.57 -43.22 4.15
N HIS A 17 -3.21 -43.27 2.87
CA HIS A 17 -1.91 -43.74 2.40
C HIS A 17 -0.72 -43.00 3.02
N HIS A 18 -0.87 -41.72 3.38
CA HIS A 18 0.18 -40.96 4.07
C HIS A 18 0.39 -41.43 5.51
N LEU A 19 -0.68 -41.76 6.25
CA LEU A 19 -0.61 -42.26 7.61
C LEU A 19 0.02 -43.66 7.64
N GLN A 20 -0.38 -44.54 6.72
CA GLN A 20 0.24 -45.86 6.57
C GLN A 20 1.73 -45.78 6.25
N ARG A 21 2.15 -44.85 5.38
CA ARG A 21 3.57 -44.60 5.07
C ARG A 21 4.34 -44.04 6.27
N ALA A 22 3.72 -43.19 7.08
CA ALA A 22 4.35 -42.65 8.29
C ALA A 22 4.52 -43.75 9.36
N ILE A 23 3.52 -44.60 9.56
CA ILE A 23 3.55 -45.70 10.52
C ILE A 23 4.56 -46.78 10.11
N SER A 24 4.60 -47.15 8.82
CA SER A 24 5.57 -48.14 8.33
C SER A 24 7.00 -47.62 8.36
N ALA A 25 7.22 -46.34 8.03
CA ALA A 25 8.52 -45.69 8.21
C ALA A 25 8.95 -45.69 9.69
N GLN A 26 8.03 -45.44 10.63
CA GLN A 26 8.32 -45.50 12.07
C GLN A 26 8.66 -46.90 12.58
N GLN A 27 8.08 -47.95 11.99
CA GLN A 27 8.37 -49.35 12.37
C GLN A 27 9.71 -49.85 11.81
N VAL A 28 10.15 -49.36 10.66
CA VAL A 28 11.44 -49.74 10.03
C VAL A 28 12.65 -49.12 10.75
N TYR A 29 12.50 -47.94 11.37
CA TYR A 29 13.56 -47.27 12.15
C TYR A 29 13.50 -47.56 13.67
N GLY A 30 12.99 -48.74 14.03
CA GLY A 30 12.45 -49.13 15.33
C GLY A 30 13.34 -49.18 16.59
N GLU A 31 14.38 -48.36 16.76
CA GLU A 31 15.16 -48.34 18.03
C GLU A 31 15.51 -46.95 18.61
N LYS A 32 15.20 -45.84 17.93
CA LYS A 32 15.63 -44.49 18.38
C LYS A 32 14.47 -43.56 18.74
N ARG A 33 13.50 -44.03 19.54
CA ARG A 33 12.42 -43.16 20.07
C ARG A 33 12.97 -41.97 20.88
N ASP A 34 14.07 -42.16 21.61
CA ASP A 34 14.70 -41.11 22.43
C ASP A 34 15.58 -40.12 21.64
N ASN A 35 15.89 -40.40 20.36
CA ASN A 35 16.77 -39.56 19.53
C ASN A 35 16.07 -38.93 18.32
N MET A 36 14.73 -38.86 18.32
CA MET A 36 13.98 -38.15 17.29
C MET A 36 13.98 -36.63 17.59
N VAL A 37 15.12 -36.00 17.34
CA VAL A 37 15.33 -34.55 17.52
C VAL A 37 14.95 -33.83 16.23
N ILE A 38 14.08 -32.82 16.33
CA ILE A 38 13.80 -31.91 15.21
C ILE A 38 15.04 -31.03 15.03
N PRO A 39 15.74 -31.09 13.88
CA PRO A 39 16.90 -30.24 13.66
C PRO A 39 16.44 -28.79 13.57
N VAL A 40 16.95 -27.95 14.48
CA VAL A 40 16.82 -26.50 14.40
C VAL A 40 18.06 -26.00 13.64
N PRO A 41 17.91 -25.33 12.49
CA PRO A 41 19.06 -24.76 11.80
C PRO A 41 19.71 -23.68 12.65
N GLU A 42 21.04 -23.62 12.63
CA GLU A 42 21.79 -22.57 13.30
C GLU A 42 21.47 -21.21 12.66
N ALA A 43 21.20 -20.21 13.49
CA ALA A 43 20.97 -18.85 13.01
C ALA A 43 22.31 -18.11 12.93
N GLU A 44 22.82 -17.91 11.73
CA GLU A 44 23.97 -17.04 11.50
C GLU A 44 23.49 -15.58 11.44
N SER A 45 24.03 -14.72 12.30
CA SER A 45 23.76 -13.27 12.27
C SER A 45 25.01 -12.48 11.94
N ASN A 46 25.03 -11.82 10.77
CA ASN A 46 26.04 -10.82 10.44
C ASN A 46 25.48 -9.41 10.70
N ILE A 47 25.59 -8.97 11.95
CA ILE A 47 25.00 -7.72 12.44
C ILE A 47 25.62 -6.50 11.73
N ALA A 48 26.94 -6.50 11.52
CA ALA A 48 27.64 -5.40 10.86
C ALA A 48 27.18 -5.21 9.41
N TYR A 49 26.98 -6.31 8.67
CA TYR A 49 26.42 -6.23 7.32
C TYR A 49 24.98 -5.70 7.35
N TYR A 50 24.15 -6.20 8.26
CA TYR A 50 22.76 -5.77 8.42
C TYR A 50 22.62 -4.25 8.65
N GLU A 51 23.41 -3.70 9.58
CA GLU A 51 23.37 -2.27 9.90
C GLU A 51 23.80 -1.38 8.72
N SER A 52 24.68 -1.87 7.84
CA SER A 52 25.12 -1.13 6.65
C SER A 52 24.03 -0.99 5.57
N ILE A 53 23.11 -1.96 5.47
CA ILE A 53 22.08 -1.99 4.42
C ILE A 53 20.69 -1.55 4.92
N TYR A 54 20.45 -1.60 6.23
CA TYR A 54 19.20 -1.18 6.87
C TYR A 54 19.44 -0.12 7.95
N PRO A 55 19.69 1.15 7.56
CA PRO A 55 19.85 2.24 8.52
C PRO A 55 18.53 2.46 9.30
N GLY A 56 18.63 2.53 10.62
CA GLY A 56 17.50 2.58 11.57
C GLY A 56 16.77 3.93 11.67
N GLU A 57 16.54 4.62 10.54
CA GLU A 57 15.97 5.97 10.52
C GLU A 57 14.43 6.01 10.66
N PHE A 58 13.78 4.84 10.70
CA PHE A 58 12.33 4.75 10.81
C PHE A 58 11.82 5.38 12.11
N LYS A 59 10.91 6.35 11.98
CA LYS A 59 10.20 6.96 13.12
C LYS A 59 8.80 6.36 13.22
N MET A 60 8.55 5.65 14.32
CA MET A 60 7.27 4.99 14.55
C MET A 60 6.13 6.02 14.64
N PRO A 61 5.10 5.94 13.79
CA PRO A 61 3.94 6.82 13.88
C PRO A 61 3.08 6.45 15.10
N LYS A 62 2.34 7.43 15.62
CA LYS A 62 1.40 7.23 16.74
C LYS A 62 0.17 6.39 16.35
N GLN A 63 -0.10 6.27 15.05
CA GLN A 63 -1.20 5.49 14.49
C GLN A 63 -0.65 4.32 13.66
N LEU A 64 -1.46 3.27 13.48
CA LEU A 64 -1.08 2.12 12.67
C LEU A 64 -0.80 2.53 11.21
N ILE A 65 0.20 1.89 10.61
CA ILE A 65 0.63 2.19 9.24
C ILE A 65 -0.39 1.59 8.26
N HIS A 66 -0.98 2.43 7.42
CA HIS A 66 -1.84 1.99 6.32
C HIS A 66 -1.06 2.06 5.00
N ILE A 67 -0.52 0.92 4.54
CA ILE A 67 0.30 0.85 3.32
C ILE A 67 -0.57 0.36 2.14
N GLN A 68 -0.76 1.23 1.15
CA GLN A 68 -1.13 0.86 -0.21
C GLN A 68 -0.11 1.49 -1.15
N LEU A 69 1.03 0.82 -1.34
CA LEU A 69 2.06 1.22 -2.32
C LEU A 69 2.07 0.19 -3.46
N SER A 70 1.97 0.69 -4.69
CA SER A 70 2.16 -0.11 -5.88
C SER A 70 3.64 -0.18 -6.28
N LEU A 71 4.00 -1.24 -7.01
CA LEU A 71 5.36 -1.40 -7.55
C LEU A 71 5.77 -0.25 -8.47
N GLN A 72 4.80 0.36 -9.14
CA GLN A 72 4.99 1.48 -10.07
C GLN A 72 5.38 2.75 -9.32
N GLU A 73 4.79 3.02 -8.17
CA GLU A 73 5.11 4.18 -7.33
C GLU A 73 6.52 4.08 -6.73
N ALA A 74 6.97 2.88 -6.37
CA ALA A 74 8.33 2.67 -5.88
C ALA A 74 9.40 2.95 -6.96
N LYS A 75 9.12 2.65 -8.23
CA LYS A 75 10.06 2.84 -9.35
C LYS A 75 10.29 4.32 -9.71
N LEU A 76 9.31 5.19 -9.43
CA LEU A 76 9.40 6.63 -9.72
C LEU A 76 10.36 7.39 -8.80
N LEU A 77 10.89 6.74 -7.75
CA LEU A 77 11.84 7.33 -6.81
C LEU A 77 13.29 7.34 -7.34
N LEU A 78 13.57 6.65 -8.43
CA LEU A 78 14.88 6.63 -9.07
C LEU A 78 15.00 7.86 -9.99
N LYS A 79 15.81 8.83 -9.58
CA LYS A 79 16.22 9.94 -10.45
C LYS A 79 17.41 9.47 -11.27
N GLU A 80 17.27 9.40 -12.59
CA GLU A 80 18.38 9.04 -13.49
C GLU A 80 18.88 10.28 -14.24
N ASP A 81 20.20 10.37 -14.35
CA ASP A 81 20.95 11.42 -15.04
C ASP A 81 21.25 10.95 -16.47
N ASP A 82 20.91 11.75 -17.49
CA ASP A 82 20.96 11.39 -18.90
C ASP A 82 22.36 11.00 -19.40
N GLU A 83 23.43 11.50 -18.77
CA GLU A 83 24.81 11.16 -19.15
C GLU A 83 25.20 9.75 -18.68
N LEU A 84 24.74 9.36 -17.48
CA LEU A 84 24.91 8.01 -16.93
C LEU A 84 24.18 6.95 -17.75
N ILE A 85 23.01 7.30 -18.32
CA ILE A 85 22.17 6.36 -19.09
C ILE A 85 22.94 5.75 -20.26
N ARG A 86 23.77 6.53 -20.96
CA ARG A 86 24.51 6.05 -22.15
C ARG A 86 25.55 5.00 -21.78
N GLU A 87 26.38 5.27 -20.77
CA GLU A 87 27.41 4.34 -20.32
C GLU A 87 26.80 3.05 -19.76
N VAL A 88 25.72 3.19 -18.97
CA VAL A 88 24.98 2.06 -18.41
C VAL A 88 24.35 1.21 -19.51
N TYR A 89 23.82 1.83 -20.57
CA TYR A 89 23.22 1.13 -21.70
C TYR A 89 24.24 0.27 -22.46
N GLU A 90 25.42 0.81 -22.75
CA GLU A 90 26.50 0.06 -23.42
C GLU A 90 26.97 -1.14 -22.57
N TYR A 91 27.18 -0.92 -21.27
CA TYR A 91 27.49 -2.00 -20.33
C TYR A 91 26.37 -3.05 -20.30
N TRP A 92 25.10 -2.62 -20.26
CA TRP A 92 23.94 -3.50 -20.23
C TRP A 92 23.83 -4.37 -21.49
N ILE A 93 24.05 -3.82 -22.68
CA ILE A 93 24.07 -4.58 -23.94
C ILE A 93 25.16 -5.66 -23.89
N LYS A 94 26.39 -5.30 -23.47
CA LYS A 94 27.50 -6.27 -23.36
C LYS A 94 27.13 -7.40 -22.39
N LYS A 95 26.51 -7.06 -21.26
CA LYS A 95 26.04 -8.03 -20.26
C LYS A 95 24.92 -8.92 -20.81
N ARG A 96 23.97 -8.37 -21.58
CA ARG A 96 22.89 -9.13 -22.24
C ARG A 96 23.42 -10.12 -23.26
N LYS A 97 24.40 -9.73 -24.08
CA LYS A 97 25.04 -10.61 -25.07
C LYS A 97 25.68 -11.85 -24.44
N ASN A 98 26.22 -11.70 -23.23
CA ASN A 98 26.84 -12.80 -22.47
C ASN A 98 25.84 -13.61 -21.61
N CYS A 99 24.57 -13.21 -21.56
CA CYS A 99 23.56 -13.87 -20.75
C CYS A 99 23.00 -15.10 -21.48
N ARG A 100 23.07 -16.27 -20.83
CA ARG A 100 22.53 -17.53 -21.38
C ARG A 100 21.01 -17.68 -21.21
N GLY A 101 20.38 -16.76 -20.47
CA GLY A 101 18.95 -16.81 -20.12
C GLY A 101 18.14 -15.65 -20.73
N PRO A 102 16.80 -15.68 -20.60
CA PRO A 102 15.92 -14.67 -21.17
C PRO A 102 16.04 -13.29 -20.49
N SER A 103 16.59 -13.21 -19.28
CA SER A 103 16.74 -11.99 -18.48
C SER A 103 18.07 -11.95 -17.72
N LEU A 104 18.58 -10.74 -17.46
CA LEU A 104 19.77 -10.54 -16.61
C LEU A 104 19.47 -10.78 -15.13
N ILE A 105 18.26 -10.42 -14.70
CA ILE A 105 17.78 -10.67 -13.34
C ILE A 105 17.22 -12.09 -13.32
N PRO A 106 17.66 -12.96 -12.40
CA PRO A 106 17.06 -14.26 -12.19
C PRO A 106 15.55 -14.11 -11.94
N ALA A 107 14.75 -14.77 -12.77
CA ALA A 107 13.30 -14.74 -12.66
C ALA A 107 12.80 -16.09 -12.14
N VAL A 108 11.75 -16.05 -11.31
CA VAL A 108 11.04 -17.27 -10.91
C VAL A 108 10.43 -17.92 -12.14
N LYS A 109 10.64 -19.23 -12.30
CA LYS A 109 10.10 -19.99 -13.43
C LYS A 109 8.59 -20.13 -13.26
N GLN A 110 7.84 -19.61 -14.23
CA GLN A 110 6.39 -19.71 -14.27
C GLN A 110 5.94 -20.78 -15.27
N GLU A 111 4.71 -21.28 -15.09
CA GLU A 111 4.09 -22.23 -16.00
C GLU A 111 3.81 -21.59 -17.37
N LYS A 112 4.03 -22.35 -18.45
CA LYS A 112 3.72 -21.90 -19.80
C LYS A 112 2.19 -21.88 -20.00
N ARG A 113 1.70 -20.93 -20.81
CA ARG A 113 0.25 -20.81 -21.14
C ARG A 113 -0.25 -21.87 -22.13
N ASP A 114 0.59 -22.83 -22.51
CA ASP A 114 0.28 -23.90 -23.46
C ASP A 114 -0.55 -25.05 -22.84
N GLY A 115 -0.86 -24.99 -21.54
CA GLY A 115 -1.68 -25.98 -20.84
C GLY A 115 -0.94 -27.28 -20.55
N SER A 116 0.38 -27.33 -20.76
CA SER A 116 1.21 -28.47 -20.42
C SER A 116 1.44 -28.56 -18.91
N SER A 117 1.10 -29.70 -18.30
CA SER A 117 1.45 -29.96 -16.90
C SER A 117 2.94 -30.33 -16.83
N THR A 118 3.73 -29.44 -16.25
CA THR A 118 5.14 -29.70 -15.93
C THR A 118 5.29 -30.27 -14.52
N ASN A 119 6.18 -31.24 -14.32
CA ASN A 119 6.57 -31.76 -13.00
C ASN A 119 7.88 -31.14 -12.47
N ASP A 120 8.34 -30.06 -13.11
CA ASP A 120 9.56 -29.36 -12.71
C ASP A 120 9.40 -28.68 -11.33
N PRO A 121 10.23 -29.03 -10.33
CA PRO A 121 10.19 -28.44 -8.98
C PRO A 121 10.43 -26.93 -8.93
N TYR A 122 11.07 -26.34 -9.94
CA TYR A 122 11.35 -24.90 -9.98
C TYR A 122 10.18 -24.06 -10.49
N VAL A 123 9.08 -24.69 -10.95
CA VAL A 123 7.89 -23.99 -11.45
C VAL A 123 6.99 -23.57 -10.29
N ALA A 124 6.99 -22.28 -9.98
CA ALA A 124 6.20 -21.68 -8.90
C ALA A 124 5.06 -20.77 -9.42
N PHE A 125 4.16 -20.38 -8.52
CA PHE A 125 3.03 -19.47 -8.79
C PHE A 125 2.11 -19.90 -9.94
N ARG A 126 1.80 -21.20 -10.02
CA ARG A 126 0.88 -21.74 -11.03
C ARG A 126 -0.50 -21.12 -10.90
N ARG A 127 -1.07 -20.72 -12.03
CA ARG A 127 -2.40 -20.09 -12.08
C ARG A 127 -3.44 -21.20 -12.14
N ARG A 128 -3.89 -21.67 -10.97
CA ARG A 128 -5.06 -22.56 -10.91
C ARG A 128 -6.30 -21.69 -10.76
N THR A 129 -7.16 -21.71 -11.77
CA THR A 129 -8.42 -20.95 -11.90
C THR A 129 -8.28 -19.42 -12.14
N GLU A 130 -8.36 -19.02 -13.41
CA GLU A 130 -8.65 -17.63 -13.86
C GLU A 130 -10.07 -17.51 -14.41
N LYS A 131 -10.96 -18.47 -14.11
CA LYS A 131 -12.35 -18.34 -14.53
C LYS A 131 -13.03 -17.38 -13.56
N MET A 132 -13.12 -16.12 -13.97
CA MET A 132 -14.04 -15.18 -13.32
C MET A 132 -15.42 -15.84 -13.33
N GLN A 133 -15.91 -16.23 -12.17
CA GLN A 133 -17.24 -16.81 -12.05
C GLN A 133 -18.24 -15.68 -12.25
N THR A 134 -18.62 -15.44 -13.50
CA THR A 134 -19.70 -14.52 -13.81
C THR A 134 -21.00 -15.16 -13.29
N ARG A 135 -21.70 -14.46 -12.40
CA ARG A 135 -23.05 -14.87 -12.04
C ARG A 135 -23.88 -14.85 -13.31
N LYS A 136 -24.39 -16.01 -13.75
CA LYS A 136 -25.49 -16.07 -14.73
C LYS A 136 -26.62 -15.19 -14.16
N ASN A 137 -26.96 -14.11 -14.87
CA ASN A 137 -27.99 -13.10 -14.54
C ASN A 137 -27.61 -11.92 -13.61
N ARG A 138 -26.37 -11.41 -13.60
CA ARG A 138 -26.13 -10.03 -13.07
C ARG A 138 -26.51 -9.01 -14.16
N LYS A 139 -27.70 -8.40 -14.06
CA LYS A 139 -28.11 -7.30 -14.94
C LYS A 139 -27.27 -6.05 -14.66
N ASN A 140 -26.90 -5.30 -15.70
CA ASN A 140 -26.34 -3.95 -15.58
C ASN A 140 -27.50 -3.03 -15.21
N ASP A 141 -27.68 -2.74 -13.92
CA ASP A 141 -28.78 -1.94 -13.40
C ASP A 141 -28.37 -0.47 -13.23
N GLU A 142 -29.33 0.42 -13.47
CA GLU A 142 -29.18 1.87 -13.34
C GLU A 142 -28.63 2.28 -11.97
N ALA A 143 -29.04 1.57 -10.91
CA ALA A 143 -28.55 1.79 -9.55
C ALA A 143 -27.04 1.56 -9.38
N SER A 144 -26.45 0.56 -10.07
CA SER A 144 -24.99 0.36 -10.04
C SER A 144 -24.25 1.46 -10.81
N TYR A 145 -24.84 1.94 -11.91
CA TYR A 145 -24.27 3.03 -12.71
C TYR A 145 -24.26 4.35 -11.93
N GLU A 146 -25.35 4.70 -11.24
CA GLU A 146 -25.41 5.89 -10.37
C GLU A 146 -24.37 5.85 -9.24
N LYS A 147 -24.17 4.67 -8.62
CA LYS A 147 -23.10 4.48 -7.61
C LYS A 147 -21.71 4.73 -8.20
N MET A 148 -21.46 4.31 -9.45
CA MET A 148 -20.19 4.53 -10.13
C MET A 148 -19.98 6.01 -10.47
N LEU A 149 -21.03 6.73 -10.89
CA LEU A 149 -20.96 8.17 -11.10
C LEU A 149 -20.66 8.93 -9.80
N LYS A 150 -21.30 8.54 -8.69
CA LYS A 150 -21.02 9.10 -7.37
C LYS A 150 -19.57 8.83 -6.95
N LEU A 151 -19.11 7.59 -7.04
CA LEU A 151 -17.72 7.23 -6.75
C LEU A 151 -16.72 8.06 -7.57
N ARG A 152 -16.98 8.24 -8.87
CA ARG A 152 -16.14 9.09 -9.74
C ARG A 152 -16.07 10.52 -9.21
N ARG A 153 -17.21 11.13 -8.87
CA ARG A 153 -17.27 12.51 -8.32
C ARG A 153 -16.52 12.60 -6.99
N ASP A 154 -16.70 11.64 -6.09
CA ASP A 154 -16.06 11.62 -4.78
C ASP A 154 -14.53 11.46 -4.91
N LEU A 155 -14.06 10.61 -5.81
CA LEU A 155 -12.63 10.48 -6.12
C LEU A 155 -12.06 11.77 -6.74
N SER A 156 -12.78 12.40 -7.67
CA SER A 156 -12.35 13.70 -8.23
C SER A 156 -12.24 14.78 -7.16
N ARG A 157 -13.20 14.84 -6.22
CA ARG A 157 -13.15 15.76 -5.07
C ARG A 157 -11.95 15.47 -4.17
N ALA A 158 -11.69 14.19 -3.87
CA ALA A 158 -10.54 13.79 -3.08
C ALA A 158 -9.21 14.22 -3.72
N VAL A 159 -9.06 14.04 -5.04
CA VAL A 159 -7.89 14.51 -5.80
C VAL A 159 -7.70 16.02 -5.69
N THR A 160 -8.77 16.81 -5.83
CA THR A 160 -8.69 18.27 -5.66
C THR A 160 -8.21 18.67 -4.26
N ILE A 161 -8.73 18.01 -3.22
CA ILE A 161 -8.31 18.27 -1.84
C ILE A 161 -6.83 17.91 -1.64
N LEU A 162 -6.41 16.76 -2.15
CA LEU A 162 -5.01 16.33 -2.08
C LEU A 162 -4.08 17.31 -2.80
N GLU A 163 -4.48 17.83 -3.96
CA GLU A 163 -3.71 18.85 -4.69
C GLU A 163 -3.61 20.16 -3.91
N MET A 164 -4.70 20.60 -3.25
CA MET A 164 -4.65 21.77 -2.36
C MET A 164 -3.71 21.55 -1.17
N ILE A 165 -3.73 20.37 -0.54
CA ILE A 165 -2.83 20.01 0.55
C ILE A 165 -1.38 20.01 0.07
N LYS A 166 -1.09 19.38 -1.07
CA LYS A 166 0.25 19.36 -1.68
C LYS A 166 0.78 20.77 -1.93
N ARG A 167 -0.04 21.66 -2.51
CA ARG A 167 0.34 23.07 -2.72
C ARG A 167 0.62 23.78 -1.40
N ARG A 168 -0.25 23.60 -0.40
CA ARG A 168 -0.08 24.18 0.94
C ARG A 168 1.24 23.73 1.59
N GLU A 169 1.54 22.44 1.58
CA GLU A 169 2.78 21.93 2.20
C GLU A 169 4.02 22.36 1.41
N LYS A 170 3.93 22.49 0.08
CA LYS A 170 5.00 23.08 -0.75
C LYS A 170 5.27 24.54 -0.35
N SER A 171 4.24 25.38 -0.26
CA SER A 171 4.41 26.80 0.12
C SER A 171 4.95 26.96 1.55
N LYS A 172 4.52 26.11 2.50
CA LYS A 172 5.12 26.10 3.84
C LYS A 172 6.61 25.75 3.80
N ARG A 173 7.01 24.77 2.99
CA ARG A 173 8.42 24.41 2.82
C ARG A 173 9.22 25.58 2.24
N GLU A 174 8.70 26.22 1.21
CA GLU A 174 9.33 27.40 0.57
C GLU A 174 9.47 28.56 1.56
N LEU A 175 8.45 28.83 2.37
CA LEU A 175 8.51 29.85 3.43
C LEU A 175 9.60 29.53 4.47
N LEU A 176 9.73 28.27 4.89
CA LEU A 176 10.79 27.86 5.83
C LEU A 176 12.18 28.04 5.23
N HIS A 177 12.38 27.63 3.97
CA HIS A 177 13.66 27.84 3.27
C HIS A 177 14.01 29.33 3.18
N LEU A 178 13.05 30.17 2.79
CA LEU A 178 13.26 31.61 2.72
C LEU A 178 13.54 32.21 4.11
N THR A 179 12.90 31.71 5.16
CA THR A 179 13.13 32.15 6.54
C THR A 179 14.57 31.84 6.98
N LEU A 180 15.07 30.64 6.68
CA LEU A 180 16.45 30.25 6.96
C LEU A 180 17.44 31.12 6.17
N GLU A 181 17.18 31.35 4.88
CA GLU A 181 18.02 32.20 4.03
C GLU A 181 18.08 33.64 4.57
N ILE A 182 16.94 34.22 4.93
CA ILE A 182 16.86 35.55 5.55
C ILE A 182 17.69 35.61 6.84
N MET A 183 17.58 34.60 7.71
CA MET A 183 18.36 34.54 8.95
C MET A 183 19.86 34.52 8.67
N GLU A 184 20.30 33.70 7.72
CA GLU A 184 21.71 33.61 7.31
C GLU A 184 22.22 34.94 6.76
N LYS A 185 21.43 35.62 5.89
CA LYS A 185 21.80 36.93 5.36
C LYS A 185 21.88 37.99 6.46
N ARG A 186 20.92 38.02 7.39
CA ARG A 186 20.93 38.96 8.52
C ARG A 186 22.15 38.75 9.42
N TYR A 187 22.48 37.49 9.70
CA TYR A 187 23.68 37.15 10.47
C TYR A 187 24.96 37.66 9.78
N ASN A 188 25.11 37.39 8.48
CA ASN A 188 26.28 37.83 7.70
C ASN A 188 26.39 39.36 7.58
N LEU A 189 25.26 40.08 7.67
CA LEU A 189 25.20 41.54 7.67
C LEU A 189 25.38 42.16 9.07
N GLY A 190 25.44 41.34 10.14
CA GLY A 190 25.47 41.84 11.51
C GLY A 190 24.15 42.48 11.97
N ASP A 191 23.03 42.20 11.29
CA ASP A 191 21.70 42.73 11.62
C ASP A 191 21.07 41.99 12.81
N TYR A 192 21.73 42.06 13.96
CA TYR A 192 21.28 41.37 15.18
C TYR A 192 20.04 42.03 15.80
N SER A 193 19.91 43.35 15.68
CA SER A 193 18.74 44.11 16.16
C SER A 193 17.51 43.94 15.26
N GLY A 194 17.70 43.64 13.97
CA GLY A 194 16.60 43.49 13.01
C GLY A 194 16.10 44.79 12.44
N GLU A 195 16.84 45.89 12.62
CA GLU A 195 16.49 47.21 12.09
C GLU A 195 16.45 47.20 10.56
N ILE A 196 17.45 46.59 9.92
CA ILE A 196 17.53 46.49 8.46
C ILE A 196 16.35 45.67 7.93
N MET A 197 16.05 44.55 8.60
CA MET A 197 14.90 43.72 8.26
C MET A 197 13.58 44.48 8.41
N SER A 198 13.41 45.22 9.51
CA SER A 198 12.21 46.02 9.78
C SER A 198 11.98 47.09 8.71
N GLU A 199 13.04 47.78 8.28
CA GLU A 199 12.98 48.78 7.20
C GLU A 199 12.54 48.16 5.88
N VAL A 200 13.15 47.04 5.48
CA VAL A 200 12.79 46.32 4.25
C VAL A 200 11.35 45.80 4.30
N MET A 201 10.89 45.30 5.44
CA MET A 201 9.51 44.85 5.62
C MET A 201 8.50 46.00 5.58
N ALA A 202 8.86 47.19 6.07
CA ALA A 202 8.03 48.40 5.99
C ALA A 202 7.87 48.87 4.54
N GLN A 203 8.94 48.82 3.73
CA GLN A 203 8.91 49.18 2.31
C GLN A 203 8.05 48.23 1.46
N ARG A 204 7.91 46.97 1.90
CA ARG A 204 7.16 45.92 1.18
C ARG A 204 5.69 45.80 1.59
N GLN A 205 5.20 46.60 2.54
CA GLN A 205 3.79 46.58 2.89
C GLN A 205 2.96 46.88 1.64
N PRO A 206 1.93 46.06 1.31
CA PRO A 206 1.07 46.36 0.19
C PRO A 206 0.43 47.73 0.42
N ILE A 207 0.62 48.65 -0.53
CA ILE A 207 -0.10 49.91 -0.57
C ILE A 207 -1.59 49.52 -0.53
N LYS A 208 -2.28 49.91 0.53
CA LYS A 208 -3.72 49.66 0.64
C LYS A 208 -4.37 50.23 -0.62
N PRO A 209 -5.12 49.44 -1.40
CA PRO A 209 -5.85 50.01 -2.51
C PRO A 209 -6.88 51.00 -1.97
N THR A 210 -6.66 52.29 -2.21
CA THR A 210 -7.67 53.34 -2.04
C THR A 210 -8.70 53.21 -3.15
N TYR A 211 -9.56 52.21 -3.06
CA TYR A 211 -10.82 52.20 -3.77
C TYR A 211 -11.90 51.67 -2.83
N ALA A 212 -12.70 52.61 -2.30
CA ALA A 212 -13.97 52.29 -1.68
C ALA A 212 -14.87 51.67 -2.77
N ILE A 213 -15.17 50.38 -2.65
CA ILE A 213 -16.18 49.73 -3.48
C ILE A 213 -17.54 50.27 -3.02
N PRO A 214 -18.36 50.89 -3.90
CA PRO A 214 -19.73 51.24 -3.55
C PRO A 214 -20.50 49.95 -3.28
N ILE A 215 -21.15 49.88 -2.12
CA ILE A 215 -22.06 48.79 -1.76
C ILE A 215 -23.27 48.88 -2.70
N ILE A 216 -23.30 48.02 -3.71
CA ILE A 216 -24.49 47.78 -4.53
C ILE A 216 -25.32 46.72 -3.79
N PRO A 217 -26.57 46.99 -3.38
CA PRO A 217 -27.41 45.99 -2.75
C PRO A 217 -27.76 44.91 -3.77
N VAL A 218 -27.36 43.67 -3.51
CA VAL A 218 -27.81 42.52 -4.30
C VAL A 218 -29.25 42.23 -3.92
N THR A 219 -30.18 42.54 -4.82
CA THR A 219 -31.58 42.14 -4.70
C THR A 219 -31.66 40.63 -4.92
N ASN A 220 -32.15 39.92 -3.91
CA ASN A 220 -32.40 38.49 -3.96
C ASN A 220 -33.68 38.23 -4.77
N SER A 221 -33.56 37.78 -6.02
CA SER A 221 -34.69 37.23 -6.77
C SER A 221 -34.29 36.15 -7.77
N SER A 222 -34.29 34.90 -7.32
CA SER A 222 -35.05 33.85 -8.03
C SER A 222 -35.25 32.57 -7.20
N PRO A 223 -36.37 31.85 -7.41
CA PRO A 223 -36.87 30.84 -6.50
C PRO A 223 -36.54 29.43 -7.02
N PHE A 224 -35.64 28.71 -6.37
CA PHE A 224 -35.59 27.25 -6.46
C PHE A 224 -35.47 26.69 -5.05
N LYS A 225 -36.62 26.40 -4.45
CA LYS A 225 -36.74 25.60 -3.23
C LYS A 225 -36.34 24.17 -3.57
N HIS A 226 -35.16 23.74 -3.14
CA HIS A 226 -34.93 22.32 -2.86
C HIS A 226 -35.20 22.11 -1.37
N GLN A 227 -36.30 21.41 -1.09
CA GLN A 227 -36.72 21.05 0.26
C GLN A 227 -35.91 19.82 0.69
N GLU A 228 -34.87 20.03 1.50
CA GLU A 228 -34.26 18.95 2.28
C GLU A 228 -35.13 18.71 3.52
N ALA A 229 -35.92 17.64 3.47
CA ALA A 229 -36.50 17.07 4.67
C ALA A 229 -35.38 16.36 5.46
N MET A 230 -34.91 16.99 6.54
CA MET A 230 -34.17 16.30 7.58
C MET A 230 -35.12 15.34 8.32
N GLU A 231 -35.14 14.07 7.94
CA GLU A 231 -35.59 13.00 8.85
C GLU A 231 -34.45 12.68 9.83
N LEU A 232 -34.50 13.31 11.00
CA LEU A 232 -33.81 12.81 12.20
C LEU A 232 -34.51 11.52 12.64
N LYS A 233 -33.98 10.37 12.25
CA LYS A 233 -34.33 9.10 12.92
C LYS A 233 -33.40 8.91 14.11
N GLU A 234 -33.97 9.12 15.30
CA GLU A 234 -33.42 8.72 16.58
C GLU A 234 -32.99 7.24 16.55
N TYR A 235 -31.70 7.00 16.80
CA TYR A 235 -31.21 5.66 17.12
C TYR A 235 -31.61 5.32 18.56
N LYS A 236 -32.72 4.58 18.71
CA LYS A 236 -33.12 4.00 19.99
C LYS A 236 -32.19 2.84 20.33
N VAL A 237 -31.24 3.08 21.24
CA VAL A 237 -30.43 2.02 21.87
C VAL A 237 -31.39 1.10 22.64
N LYS A 238 -31.46 -0.17 22.25
CA LYS A 238 -32.11 -1.19 23.05
C LYS A 238 -31.06 -1.83 23.95
N ASP A 239 -31.09 -1.45 25.22
CA ASP A 239 -30.47 -2.21 26.30
C ASP A 239 -31.07 -3.63 26.31
N LYS A 240 -30.21 -4.63 26.12
CA LYS A 240 -30.55 -6.01 26.49
C LYS A 240 -30.15 -6.20 27.94
N LEU A 241 -31.10 -5.96 28.84
CA LEU A 241 -31.05 -6.50 30.19
C LEU A 241 -31.32 -8.01 30.09
N GLY A 242 -30.42 -8.81 30.65
CA GLY A 242 -30.60 -10.24 30.78
C GLY A 242 -31.77 -10.58 31.70
N HIS A 243 -32.41 -11.70 31.41
CA HIS A 243 -33.08 -12.49 32.44
C HIS A 243 -33.03 -13.97 32.06
N GLU A 244 -32.38 -14.74 32.92
CA GLU A 244 -32.61 -16.16 33.17
C GLU A 244 -34.10 -16.51 33.14
N LYS A 245 -34.47 -17.68 32.60
CA LYS A 245 -34.79 -18.89 33.39
C LYS A 245 -35.37 -20.01 32.50
N TYR A 246 -35.02 -21.23 32.93
CA TYR A 246 -35.43 -22.58 32.51
C TYR A 246 -34.74 -23.16 31.27
#